data_AF-A0A483AP68-F1
#
_entry.id   AF-A0A483AP68-F1
#
_cell.length_a   1.000
_cell.length_b   1.000
_cell.length_c   1.000
_cell.angle_alpha   90.00
_cell.angle_beta   90.00
_cell.angle_gamma   90.00
#
_symmetry.space_group_name_H-M   'P 1'
#
loop_
_entity.id
_entity.type
_entity.pdbx_description
1 polymer ?
#
loop_
_entity_poly.entity_id
_entity_poly.type
_entity_poly.pdbx_seq_one_letter_code
_entity_poly.pdbx_strand_id
1 'polypeptide(L)'
;MKLTIKNIGVIKEADIELSGLTVIAGENDSGKSTVGKLMFSITKAIGKYQDELEESKESDIIKTIEHIYFAIRGVIFKGNEYEHEHEQSRELFHPLYFSDEVNNKGLEATTSRIEYLKEKNIYNDKIEKLFTDLQEIIGRDYDKDSAIKRAFGKVIYSEFRGVISRNKTEASHVKITEGESGCILNIELHKNNLTKFNLQDDLYFNDSVIIETPMILNFSESIQNSKSLFAAQDKKSRLRSLGRANIAFHIKDLDAKLRNSAYEEDLFFNSNDSDLYEKITGIINGKIKFDKKRDEFVYSKGKESHSIVNVASGIKSFGILQMLLSTHFLDERTLIVLDEPEVHLHPNWQLKYAEIITLLVKNNINILVTTHSPYMIEALERYAEKYDIKDKTNFYLAKDGMIKSDDNNQILSKVFETLSQPYSVFDKMDAEKLQ
;
A
#
# COMPACT_ATOMS: atom_id res chain seq x y z
N MET A 1 3.87 -12.23 -14.25
CA MET A 1 2.99 -12.79 -13.19
C MET A 1 1.55 -12.81 -13.72
N LYS A 2 0.78 -13.89 -13.55
CA LYS A 2 -0.63 -13.93 -13.99
C LYS A 2 -1.58 -13.85 -12.78
N LEU A 3 -2.51 -12.90 -12.83
CA LEU A 3 -3.54 -12.63 -11.85
C LEU A 3 -4.91 -13.06 -12.40
N THR A 4 -5.57 -13.97 -11.69
CA THR A 4 -6.95 -14.37 -11.96
C THR A 4 -7.85 -13.90 -10.82
N ILE A 5 -8.93 -13.20 -11.15
CA ILE A 5 -9.91 -12.65 -10.20
C ILE A 5 -11.29 -13.19 -10.53
N LYS A 6 -12.06 -13.59 -9.52
CA LYS A 6 -13.49 -13.91 -9.65
C LYS A 6 -14.31 -13.25 -8.55
N ASN A 7 -15.40 -12.60 -8.93
CA ASN A 7 -16.40 -11.99 -8.03
C ASN A 7 -15.80 -10.99 -7.01
N ILE A 8 -14.93 -10.08 -7.46
CA ILE A 8 -14.36 -9.00 -6.62
C ILE A 8 -14.87 -7.64 -7.12
N GLY A 9 -15.56 -6.89 -6.28
CA GLY A 9 -16.13 -5.59 -6.63
C GLY A 9 -17.01 -5.67 -7.87
N VAL A 10 -16.68 -4.86 -8.89
CA VAL A 10 -17.39 -4.85 -10.18
C VAL A 10 -16.85 -5.90 -11.16
N ILE A 11 -15.81 -6.64 -10.80
CA ILE A 11 -15.22 -7.71 -11.62
C ILE A 11 -15.95 -9.03 -11.35
N LYS A 12 -16.52 -9.63 -12.40
CA LYS A 12 -17.04 -11.01 -12.41
C LYS A 12 -15.89 -12.00 -12.63
N GLU A 13 -15.09 -11.76 -13.66
CA GLU A 13 -13.93 -12.59 -14.01
C GLU A 13 -12.86 -11.71 -14.65
N ALA A 14 -11.61 -11.84 -14.22
CA ALA A 14 -10.47 -11.22 -14.86
C ALA A 14 -9.30 -12.19 -14.94
N ASP A 15 -8.60 -12.20 -16.08
CA ASP A 15 -7.35 -12.91 -16.30
C ASP A 15 -6.34 -11.94 -16.92
N ILE A 16 -5.36 -11.51 -16.11
CA ILE A 16 -4.45 -10.42 -16.43
C ILE A 16 -3.01 -10.89 -16.22
N GLU A 17 -2.18 -10.72 -17.24
CA GLU A 17 -0.74 -10.83 -17.13
C GLU A 17 -0.13 -9.48 -16.75
N LEU A 18 0.42 -9.42 -15.53
CA LEU A 18 1.16 -8.29 -15.01
C LEU A 18 2.65 -8.50 -15.36
N SER A 19 3.09 -7.75 -16.36
CA SER A 19 4.48 -7.71 -16.84
C SER A 19 4.73 -6.42 -17.62
N GLY A 20 5.86 -5.76 -17.37
CA GLY A 20 6.27 -4.56 -18.09
C GLY A 20 5.19 -3.48 -18.05
N LEU A 21 4.59 -3.18 -19.19
CA LEU A 21 3.44 -2.26 -19.31
C LEU A 21 2.14 -3.04 -19.44
N THR A 22 1.29 -2.97 -18.42
CA THR A 22 -0.08 -3.51 -18.45
C THR A 22 -1.07 -2.36 -18.54
N VAL A 23 -1.90 -2.30 -19.58
CA VAL A 23 -2.89 -1.23 -19.77
C VAL A 23 -4.29 -1.82 -19.74
N ILE A 24 -5.12 -1.41 -18.79
CA ILE A 24 -6.53 -1.78 -18.72
C ILE A 24 -7.37 -0.58 -19.14
N ALA A 25 -7.96 -0.69 -20.32
CA ALA A 25 -8.86 0.30 -20.90
C ALA A 25 -10.33 -0.09 -20.68
N GLY A 26 -11.23 0.87 -20.60
CA GLY A 26 -12.67 0.60 -20.54
C GLY A 26 -13.47 1.76 -19.97
N GLU A 27 -14.80 1.67 -20.05
CA GLU A 27 -15.70 2.69 -19.53
C GLU A 27 -15.61 2.83 -18.00
N ASN A 28 -16.21 3.90 -17.47
CA ASN A 28 -16.34 4.08 -16.02
C ASN A 28 -17.12 2.91 -15.40
N ASP A 29 -16.81 2.61 -14.13
CA ASP A 29 -17.45 1.51 -13.39
C ASP A 29 -17.19 0.09 -13.95
N SER A 30 -16.14 -0.10 -14.76
CA SER A 30 -15.76 -1.42 -15.30
C SER A 30 -14.83 -2.25 -14.40
N GLY A 31 -14.44 -1.72 -13.24
CA GLY A 31 -13.59 -2.41 -12.26
C GLY A 31 -12.07 -2.21 -12.43
N LYS A 32 -11.62 -1.33 -13.33
CA LYS A 32 -10.19 -1.07 -13.62
C LYS A 32 -9.37 -0.77 -12.35
N SER A 33 -9.78 0.24 -11.57
CA SER A 33 -9.11 0.63 -10.32
C SER A 33 -9.14 -0.47 -9.24
N THR A 34 -10.10 -1.41 -9.32
CA THR A 34 -10.20 -2.54 -8.38
C THR A 34 -9.01 -3.49 -8.53
N VAL A 35 -8.51 -3.70 -9.76
CA VAL A 35 -7.34 -4.55 -10.02
C VAL A 35 -6.11 -3.98 -9.32
N GLY A 36 -5.85 -2.69 -9.50
CA GLY A 36 -4.72 -1.99 -8.87
C GLY A 36 -4.78 -2.01 -7.35
N LYS A 37 -5.95 -1.69 -6.76
CA LYS A 37 -6.17 -1.73 -5.30
C LYS A 37 -6.01 -3.13 -4.71
N LEU A 38 -6.45 -4.16 -5.43
CA LEU A 38 -6.28 -5.54 -5.01
C LEU A 38 -4.80 -5.94 -5.00
N MET A 39 -4.07 -5.68 -6.09
CA MET A 39 -2.62 -5.96 -6.14
C MET A 39 -1.84 -5.19 -5.08
N PHE A 40 -2.20 -3.93 -4.85
CA PHE A 40 -1.64 -3.15 -3.75
C PHE A 40 -1.92 -3.82 -2.39
N SER A 41 -3.15 -4.25 -2.16
CA SER A 41 -3.51 -4.89 -0.89
C SER A 41 -2.77 -6.19 -0.64
N ILE A 42 -2.56 -6.99 -1.69
CA ILE A 42 -1.82 -8.26 -1.63
C ILE A 42 -0.33 -7.99 -1.35
N THR A 43 0.32 -7.15 -2.15
CA THR A 43 1.75 -6.85 -2.01
C THR A 43 2.06 -6.22 -0.66
N LYS A 44 1.23 -5.27 -0.18
CA LYS A 44 1.42 -4.67 1.15
C LYS A 44 1.22 -5.65 2.31
N ALA A 45 0.24 -6.56 2.21
CA ALA A 45 0.03 -7.55 3.24
C ALA A 45 1.22 -8.53 3.37
N ILE A 46 1.82 -8.90 2.23
CA ILE A 46 2.97 -9.80 2.18
C ILE A 46 4.28 -9.08 2.48
N GLY A 47 4.41 -7.79 2.15
CA GLY A 47 5.59 -6.99 2.47
C GLY A 47 5.67 -6.51 3.92
N LYS A 48 4.52 -6.28 4.58
CA LYS A 48 4.44 -5.70 5.94
C LYS A 48 3.89 -6.65 7.01
N TYR A 49 3.98 -7.97 6.82
CA TYR A 49 3.52 -8.93 7.82
C TYR A 49 4.37 -8.91 9.10
N GLN A 50 5.65 -8.49 9.01
CA GLN A 50 6.53 -8.39 10.17
C GLN A 50 6.02 -7.38 11.19
N ASP A 51 5.56 -6.21 10.72
CA ASP A 51 4.90 -5.20 11.57
C ASP A 51 3.70 -5.80 12.34
N GLU A 52 2.92 -6.70 11.71
CA GLU A 52 1.79 -7.39 12.36
C GLU A 52 2.22 -8.48 13.35
N LEU A 53 3.35 -9.15 13.11
CA LEU A 53 3.93 -10.09 14.06
C LEU A 53 4.33 -9.33 15.34
N GLU A 54 5.00 -8.18 15.17
CA GLU A 54 5.44 -7.32 16.27
C GLU A 54 4.25 -6.73 17.05
N GLU A 55 3.25 -6.14 16.38
CA GLU A 55 2.05 -5.60 17.04
C GLU A 55 1.28 -6.67 17.84
N SER A 56 1.14 -7.88 17.27
CA SER A 56 0.43 -8.98 17.94
C SER A 56 1.19 -9.44 19.18
N LYS A 57 2.51 -9.56 19.06
CA LYS A 57 3.41 -9.92 20.16
C LYS A 57 3.32 -8.92 21.29
N GLU A 58 3.41 -7.64 20.97
CA GLU A 58 3.30 -6.57 21.95
C GLU A 58 1.92 -6.58 22.63
N SER A 59 0.84 -6.77 21.88
CA SER A 59 -0.50 -6.83 22.47
C SER A 59 -0.69 -8.00 23.43
N ASP A 60 -0.12 -9.18 23.13
CA ASP A 60 -0.25 -10.35 23.98
C ASP A 60 0.64 -10.25 25.22
N ILE A 61 1.84 -9.65 25.08
CA ILE A 61 2.72 -9.27 26.20
C ILE A 61 1.96 -8.33 27.15
N ILE A 62 1.38 -7.24 26.64
CA ILE A 62 0.67 -6.25 27.47
C ILE A 62 -0.48 -6.88 28.25
N LYS A 63 -1.33 -7.71 27.60
CA LYS A 63 -2.45 -8.38 28.28
C LYS A 63 -1.96 -9.30 29.39
N THR A 64 -0.90 -10.06 29.13
CA THR A 64 -0.34 -11.00 30.10
C THR A 64 0.29 -10.25 31.28
N ILE A 65 1.01 -9.16 31.01
CA ILE A 65 1.53 -8.25 32.02
C ILE A 65 0.41 -7.62 32.87
N GLU A 66 -0.71 -7.21 32.27
CA GLU A 66 -1.87 -6.71 33.01
C GLU A 66 -2.43 -7.80 33.94
N HIS A 67 -2.57 -9.04 33.48
CA HIS A 67 -3.00 -10.16 34.32
C HIS A 67 -2.03 -10.42 35.48
N ILE A 68 -0.72 -10.39 35.23
CA ILE A 68 0.33 -10.48 36.26
C ILE A 68 0.16 -9.37 37.30
N TYR A 69 0.05 -8.12 36.83
CA TYR A 69 -0.12 -6.96 37.71
C TYR A 69 -1.35 -7.12 38.59
N PHE A 70 -2.52 -7.49 38.05
CA PHE A 70 -3.73 -7.66 38.86
C PHE A 70 -3.68 -8.86 39.81
N ALA A 71 -3.00 -9.95 39.42
CA ALA A 71 -2.79 -11.11 40.29
C ALA A 71 -1.91 -10.75 41.49
N ILE A 72 -0.81 -10.03 41.25
CA ILE A 72 0.12 -9.56 42.28
C ILE A 72 -0.53 -8.46 43.13
N ARG A 73 -1.31 -7.57 42.51
CA ARG A 73 -1.96 -6.44 43.18
C ARG A 73 -2.84 -6.90 44.35
N GLY A 74 -3.57 -8.01 44.17
CA GLY A 74 -4.41 -8.57 45.22
C GLY A 74 -3.66 -9.15 46.41
N VAL A 75 -2.37 -9.49 46.24
CA VAL A 75 -1.53 -10.13 47.26
C VAL A 75 -0.60 -9.11 47.94
N ILE A 76 0.02 -8.21 47.17
CA ILE A 76 0.94 -7.20 47.70
C ILE A 76 0.21 -6.05 48.40
N PHE A 77 -0.96 -5.60 47.92
CA PHE A 77 -1.59 -4.35 48.40
C PHE A 77 -2.79 -4.54 49.34
N LYS A 78 -2.94 -5.73 49.96
CA LYS A 78 -3.97 -5.98 50.97
C LYS A 78 -3.51 -5.77 52.43
N GLY A 79 -2.21 -5.54 52.66
CA GLY A 79 -1.66 -5.27 53.99
C GLY A 79 -1.52 -3.77 54.27
N ASN A 80 -1.83 -3.35 55.50
CA ASN A 80 -1.81 -1.95 55.94
C ASN A 80 -0.45 -1.48 56.50
N GLU A 81 0.63 -2.25 56.37
CA GLU A 81 1.80 -2.04 57.25
C GLU A 81 3.05 -1.37 56.66
N TYR A 82 3.21 -1.16 55.34
CA TYR A 82 4.45 -0.52 54.83
C TYR A 82 4.26 0.31 53.54
N GLU A 83 3.90 1.58 53.67
CA GLU A 83 3.60 2.49 52.52
C GLU A 83 4.74 2.60 51.48
N HIS A 84 6.01 2.64 51.89
CA HIS A 84 7.15 2.83 50.97
C HIS A 84 7.54 1.58 50.15
N GLU A 85 7.45 0.37 50.72
CA GLU A 85 7.73 -0.86 49.96
C GLU A 85 6.64 -1.14 48.91
N HIS A 86 5.40 -0.70 49.18
CA HIS A 86 4.30 -0.78 48.22
C HIS A 86 4.53 0.11 47.00
N GLU A 87 5.22 1.25 47.14
CA GLU A 87 5.47 2.18 46.05
C GLU A 87 6.49 1.60 45.04
N GLN A 88 7.61 1.06 45.53
CA GLN A 88 8.62 0.39 44.69
C GLN A 88 8.06 -0.84 43.98
N SER A 89 7.26 -1.65 44.70
CA SER A 89 6.58 -2.81 44.10
C SER A 89 5.56 -2.40 43.04
N ARG A 90 4.83 -1.29 43.26
CA ARG A 90 3.88 -0.77 42.27
C ARG A 90 4.57 -0.35 40.99
N GLU A 91 5.68 0.36 41.11
CA GLU A 91 6.45 0.82 39.97
C GLU A 91 7.05 -0.36 39.19
N LEU A 92 7.67 -1.32 39.89
CA LEU A 92 8.30 -2.49 39.29
C LEU A 92 7.33 -3.35 38.46
N PHE A 93 6.10 -3.53 38.94
CA PHE A 93 5.07 -4.34 38.28
C PHE A 93 4.06 -3.51 37.49
N HIS A 94 4.18 -2.18 37.46
CA HIS A 94 3.25 -1.34 36.71
C HIS A 94 3.24 -1.75 35.24
N PRO A 95 2.08 -1.98 34.61
CA PRO A 95 2.03 -2.53 33.26
C PRO A 95 2.85 -1.76 32.23
N LEU A 96 2.88 -0.42 32.33
CA LEU A 96 3.66 0.43 31.42
C LEU A 96 5.18 0.20 31.54
N TYR A 97 5.71 0.20 32.77
CA TYR A 97 7.15 0.08 32.99
C TYR A 97 7.63 -1.36 32.76
N PHE A 98 6.80 -2.34 33.13
CA PHE A 98 7.11 -3.74 32.88
C PHE A 98 7.08 -4.06 31.38
N SER A 99 6.10 -3.56 30.62
CA SER A 99 6.09 -3.77 29.16
C SER A 99 7.31 -3.13 28.49
N ASP A 100 7.66 -1.90 28.86
CA ASP A 100 8.84 -1.22 28.31
C ASP A 100 10.13 -2.00 28.62
N GLU A 101 10.26 -2.56 29.81
CA GLU A 101 11.45 -3.34 30.18
C GLU A 101 11.50 -4.71 29.48
N VAL A 102 10.36 -5.38 29.30
CA VAL A 102 10.27 -6.61 28.49
C VAL A 102 10.64 -6.34 27.04
N ASN A 103 10.21 -5.23 26.46
CA ASN A 103 10.57 -4.85 25.09
C ASN A 103 12.07 -4.58 24.94
N ASN A 104 12.72 -4.03 25.98
CA ASN A 104 14.15 -3.71 25.96
C ASN A 104 15.08 -4.88 26.33
N LYS A 105 14.68 -5.71 27.30
CA LYS A 105 15.54 -6.76 27.90
C LYS A 105 15.01 -8.18 27.72
N GLY A 106 13.86 -8.35 27.07
CA GLY A 106 13.27 -9.67 26.78
C GLY A 106 13.05 -10.51 28.04
N LEU A 107 13.55 -11.75 28.00
CA LEU A 107 13.38 -12.72 29.10
C LEU A 107 14.05 -12.28 30.40
N GLU A 108 15.10 -11.46 30.37
CA GLU A 108 15.78 -10.97 31.58
C GLU A 108 14.84 -10.16 32.49
N ALA A 109 13.97 -9.32 31.89
CA ALA A 109 12.99 -8.52 32.62
C ALA A 109 11.95 -9.37 33.37
N THR A 110 11.64 -10.56 32.84
CA THR A 110 10.74 -11.52 33.50
C THR A 110 11.46 -12.25 34.62
N THR A 111 12.71 -12.64 34.40
CA THR A 111 13.52 -13.41 35.34
C THR A 111 13.78 -12.64 36.62
N SER A 112 14.19 -11.36 36.52
CA SER A 112 14.44 -10.50 37.68
C SER A 112 13.20 -10.30 38.56
N ARG A 113 12.01 -10.24 37.96
CA ARG A 113 10.73 -10.11 38.69
C ARG A 113 10.29 -11.40 39.35
N ILE A 114 10.54 -12.55 38.72
CA ILE A 114 10.31 -13.86 39.35
C ILE A 114 11.18 -14.00 40.60
N GLU A 115 12.47 -13.62 40.51
CA GLU A 115 13.40 -13.63 41.65
C GLU A 115 12.89 -12.75 42.79
N TYR A 116 12.51 -11.51 42.49
CA TYR A 116 11.90 -10.59 43.47
C TYR A 116 10.67 -11.18 44.17
N LEU A 117 9.77 -11.81 43.43
CA LEU A 117 8.55 -12.42 44.00
C LEU A 117 8.85 -13.65 44.85
N LYS A 118 9.90 -14.41 44.51
CA LYS A 118 10.38 -15.54 45.32
C LYS A 118 10.99 -15.05 46.63
N GLU A 119 11.83 -14.03 46.60
CA GLU A 119 12.42 -13.42 47.81
C GLU A 119 11.36 -12.91 48.79
N LYS A 120 10.27 -12.33 48.27
CA LYS A 120 9.16 -11.84 49.09
C LYS A 120 8.14 -12.92 49.51
N ASN A 121 8.35 -14.19 49.14
CA ASN A 121 7.43 -15.32 49.40
C ASN A 121 6.01 -15.13 48.82
N ILE A 122 5.90 -14.46 47.67
CA ILE A 122 4.62 -14.14 47.02
C ILE A 122 4.37 -15.02 45.79
N TYR A 123 5.43 -15.62 45.25
CA TYR A 123 5.38 -16.50 44.10
C TYR A 123 4.59 -17.79 44.39
N ASN A 124 3.53 -18.02 43.61
CA ASN A 124 2.65 -19.18 43.73
C ASN A 124 2.31 -19.74 42.34
N ASP A 125 1.70 -20.93 42.28
CA ASP A 125 1.39 -21.65 41.04
C ASP A 125 0.63 -20.79 40.00
N LYS A 126 -0.24 -19.89 40.45
CA LYS A 126 -1.00 -19.00 39.56
C LYS A 126 -0.10 -17.94 38.93
N ILE A 127 0.80 -17.35 39.71
CA ILE A 127 1.77 -16.36 39.24
C ILE A 127 2.82 -17.04 38.36
N GLU A 128 3.29 -18.22 38.74
CA GLU A 128 4.21 -19.03 37.96
C GLU A 128 3.67 -19.27 36.56
N LYS A 129 2.43 -19.76 36.45
CA LYS A 129 1.77 -19.96 35.16
C LYS A 129 1.73 -18.69 34.31
N LEU A 130 1.38 -17.53 34.89
CA LEU A 130 1.32 -16.28 34.14
C LEU A 130 2.69 -15.82 33.63
N PHE A 131 3.75 -16.04 34.41
CA PHE A 131 5.11 -15.74 33.98
C PHE A 131 5.61 -16.72 32.92
N THR A 132 5.27 -18.01 33.03
CA THR A 132 5.54 -19.00 31.98
C THR A 132 4.83 -18.63 30.68
N ASP A 133 3.54 -18.29 30.73
CA ASP A 133 2.77 -17.82 29.57
C ASP A 133 3.45 -16.60 28.93
N LEU A 134 3.91 -15.63 29.75
CA LEU A 134 4.63 -14.45 29.26
C LEU A 134 5.96 -14.81 28.59
N GLN A 135 6.76 -15.69 29.20
CA GLN A 135 8.03 -16.14 28.64
C GLN A 135 7.85 -16.92 27.33
N GLU A 136 6.80 -17.74 27.23
CA GLU A 136 6.42 -18.41 25.99
C GLU A 136 6.04 -17.40 24.91
N ILE A 137 5.24 -16.37 25.22
CA ILE A 137 4.89 -15.31 24.25
C ILE A 137 6.14 -14.56 23.77
N ILE A 138 7.08 -14.25 24.67
CA ILE A 138 8.35 -13.60 24.32
C ILE A 138 9.19 -14.52 23.42
N GLY A 139 9.19 -15.83 23.67
CA GLY A 139 9.94 -16.83 22.92
C GLY A 139 9.23 -17.39 21.67
N ARG A 140 7.97 -17.04 21.42
CA ARG A 140 7.18 -17.62 20.32
C ARG A 140 7.57 -17.03 18.97
N ASP A 141 7.84 -17.91 18.01
CA ASP A 141 7.78 -17.59 16.59
C ASP A 141 6.31 -17.57 16.16
N TYR A 142 5.81 -16.39 15.80
CA TYR A 142 4.44 -16.23 15.33
C TYR A 142 4.28 -16.88 13.93
N ASP A 143 3.12 -17.47 13.69
CA ASP A 143 2.75 -18.04 12.40
C ASP A 143 2.67 -16.95 11.31
N LYS A 144 3.61 -17.01 10.33
CA LYS A 144 3.71 -16.10 9.18
C LYS A 144 2.38 -16.00 8.44
N ASP A 145 1.70 -17.12 8.20
CA ASP A 145 0.46 -17.16 7.43
C ASP A 145 -0.68 -16.43 8.16
N SER A 146 -0.80 -16.65 9.47
CA SER A 146 -1.77 -15.94 10.30
C SER A 146 -1.52 -14.43 10.35
N ALA A 147 -0.25 -13.99 10.35
CA ALA A 147 0.09 -12.56 10.31
C ALA A 147 -0.23 -11.92 8.96
N ILE A 148 0.15 -12.56 7.85
CA ILE A 148 -0.21 -12.08 6.51
C ILE A 148 -1.74 -12.02 6.35
N LYS A 149 -2.46 -13.03 6.87
CA LYS A 149 -3.93 -13.06 6.85
C LYS A 149 -4.54 -11.83 7.57
N ARG A 150 -4.00 -11.46 8.73
CA ARG A 150 -4.42 -10.25 9.48
C ARG A 150 -4.05 -8.97 8.75
N ALA A 151 -2.81 -8.89 8.25
CA ALA A 151 -2.32 -7.77 7.45
C ALA A 151 -3.26 -7.50 6.27
N PHE A 152 -3.55 -8.55 5.49
CA PHE A 152 -4.46 -8.48 4.34
C PHE A 152 -5.85 -8.01 4.74
N GLY A 153 -6.43 -8.56 5.82
CA GLY A 153 -7.72 -8.10 6.34
C GLY A 153 -7.76 -6.61 6.66
N LYS A 154 -6.71 -6.07 7.31
CA LYS A 154 -6.60 -4.63 7.62
C LYS A 154 -6.45 -3.78 6.36
N VAL A 155 -5.58 -4.17 5.43
CA VAL A 155 -5.38 -3.41 4.18
C VAL A 155 -6.66 -3.40 3.35
N ILE A 156 -7.30 -4.55 3.14
CA ILE A 156 -8.58 -4.64 2.42
C ILE A 156 -9.66 -3.80 3.08
N TYR A 157 -9.75 -3.79 4.41
CA TYR A 157 -10.70 -2.92 5.09
C TYR A 157 -10.36 -1.43 4.88
N SER A 158 -9.07 -1.06 4.84
CA SER A 158 -8.66 0.31 4.57
C SER A 158 -9.00 0.76 3.15
N GLU A 159 -8.83 -0.13 2.17
CA GLU A 159 -9.02 0.14 0.74
C GLU A 159 -10.48 0.03 0.30
N PHE A 160 -11.21 -0.96 0.80
CA PHE A 160 -12.56 -1.32 0.34
C PHE A 160 -13.63 -1.11 1.41
N ARG A 161 -13.28 -0.58 2.60
CA ARG A 161 -14.21 -0.40 3.74
C ARG A 161 -15.00 -1.67 4.09
N GLY A 162 -14.37 -2.83 3.89
CA GLY A 162 -14.95 -4.15 4.17
C GLY A 162 -15.94 -4.66 3.12
N VAL A 163 -16.06 -4.01 1.96
CA VAL A 163 -16.93 -4.43 0.85
C VAL A 163 -16.07 -4.78 -0.36
N ILE A 164 -15.69 -6.05 -0.47
CA ILE A 164 -14.81 -6.53 -1.55
C ILE A 164 -15.49 -7.57 -2.45
N SER A 165 -16.40 -8.38 -1.93
CA SER A 165 -17.06 -9.44 -2.69
C SER A 165 -18.19 -8.89 -3.56
N ARG A 166 -18.24 -9.32 -4.81
CA ARG A 166 -19.37 -9.13 -5.72
C ARG A 166 -20.52 -10.02 -5.27
N ASN A 167 -21.64 -9.43 -4.84
CA ASN A 167 -22.82 -10.10 -4.26
C ASN A 167 -22.53 -10.92 -2.98
N LYS A 168 -23.37 -10.76 -1.95
CA LYS A 168 -23.20 -11.42 -0.63
C LYS A 168 -23.47 -12.93 -0.62
N THR A 169 -23.61 -13.58 -1.78
CA THR A 169 -24.03 -14.99 -1.88
C THR A 169 -23.00 -15.89 -2.54
N GLU A 170 -22.09 -15.35 -3.38
CA GLU A 170 -21.07 -16.13 -4.06
C GLU A 170 -19.70 -15.96 -3.40
N ALA A 171 -18.86 -16.98 -3.52
CA ALA A 171 -17.46 -16.92 -3.07
C ALA A 171 -16.62 -16.13 -4.08
N SER A 172 -15.79 -15.22 -3.58
CA SER A 172 -14.80 -14.49 -4.37
C SER A 172 -13.46 -15.18 -4.30
N HIS A 173 -12.74 -15.17 -5.41
CA HIS A 173 -11.47 -15.86 -5.54
C HIS A 173 -10.44 -14.95 -6.17
N VAL A 174 -9.22 -14.98 -5.65
CA VAL A 174 -8.05 -14.35 -6.26
C VAL A 174 -6.94 -15.37 -6.30
N LYS A 175 -6.36 -15.57 -7.48
CA LYS A 175 -5.30 -16.53 -7.72
C LYS A 175 -4.14 -15.85 -8.44
N ILE A 176 -2.92 -16.08 -7.96
CA ILE A 176 -1.70 -15.66 -8.65
C ILE A 176 -0.90 -16.90 -9.03
N THR A 177 -0.46 -16.93 -10.29
CA THR A 177 0.42 -17.98 -10.85
C THR A 177 1.63 -17.34 -11.49
N GLU A 178 2.81 -17.92 -11.29
CA GLU A 178 4.05 -17.49 -11.95
C GLU A 178 4.83 -18.69 -12.46
N GLY A 179 5.40 -18.57 -13.66
CA GLY A 179 6.20 -19.62 -14.30
C GLY A 179 5.47 -20.95 -14.47
N GLU A 180 6.26 -22.03 -14.53
CA GLU A 180 5.77 -23.41 -14.55
C GLU A 180 5.41 -23.94 -13.13
N SER A 181 5.85 -23.21 -12.09
CA SER A 181 5.75 -23.58 -10.67
C SER A 181 4.33 -23.69 -10.12
N GLY A 182 3.32 -23.26 -10.89
CA GLY A 182 1.92 -23.39 -10.54
C GLY A 182 1.37 -22.21 -9.72
N CYS A 183 0.44 -22.50 -8.80
CA CYS A 183 -0.32 -21.49 -8.05
C CYS A 183 0.45 -20.98 -6.83
N ILE A 184 0.94 -19.74 -6.88
CA ILE A 184 1.70 -19.13 -5.78
C ILE A 184 0.79 -18.60 -4.68
N LEU A 185 -0.29 -17.92 -5.04
CA LEU A 185 -1.23 -17.36 -4.07
C LEU A 185 -2.65 -17.79 -4.42
N ASN A 186 -3.38 -18.25 -3.42
CA ASN A 186 -4.82 -18.48 -3.50
C ASN A 186 -5.55 -17.84 -2.32
N ILE A 187 -6.43 -16.90 -2.63
CA ILE A 187 -7.27 -16.17 -1.67
C ILE A 187 -8.73 -16.52 -1.95
N GLU A 188 -9.45 -16.92 -0.91
CA GLU A 188 -10.89 -17.16 -0.96
C GLU A 188 -11.58 -16.25 0.06
N LEU A 189 -12.63 -15.57 -0.40
CA LEU A 189 -13.47 -14.69 0.40
C LEU A 189 -14.92 -15.16 0.31
N HIS A 190 -15.60 -15.23 1.45
CA HIS A 190 -17.03 -15.50 1.50
C HIS A 190 -17.72 -14.42 2.33
N LYS A 191 -18.70 -13.72 1.72
CA LYS A 191 -19.41 -12.59 2.35
C LYS A 191 -18.45 -11.51 2.90
N ASN A 192 -17.47 -11.10 2.10
CA ASN A 192 -16.38 -10.17 2.47
C ASN A 192 -15.40 -10.68 3.55
N ASN A 193 -15.57 -11.90 4.07
CA ASN A 193 -14.66 -12.45 5.07
C ASN A 193 -13.65 -13.36 4.41
N LEU A 194 -12.38 -13.21 4.81
CA LEU A 194 -11.27 -14.01 4.32
C LEU A 194 -11.33 -15.42 4.91
N THR A 195 -11.75 -16.38 4.10
CA THR A 195 -11.81 -17.80 4.51
C THR A 195 -10.46 -18.47 4.33
N LYS A 196 -9.76 -18.16 3.23
CA LYS A 196 -8.47 -18.79 2.89
C LYS A 196 -7.48 -17.77 2.36
N PHE A 197 -6.24 -17.89 2.81
CA PHE A 197 -5.09 -17.17 2.29
C PHE A 197 -3.94 -18.18 2.28
N ASN A 198 -3.58 -18.70 1.10
CA ASN A 198 -2.52 -19.70 0.97
C ASN A 198 -1.43 -19.15 0.05
N LEU A 199 -0.27 -18.85 0.63
CA LEU A 199 0.91 -18.37 -0.06
C LEU A 199 1.95 -19.50 -0.07
N GLN A 200 2.23 -20.05 -1.26
CA GLN A 200 3.17 -21.17 -1.40
C GLN A 200 4.62 -20.71 -1.55
N ASP A 201 4.83 -19.53 -2.11
CA ASP A 201 6.15 -18.93 -2.33
C ASP A 201 6.02 -17.39 -2.30
N ASP A 202 7.15 -16.69 -2.22
CA ASP A 202 7.15 -15.23 -2.28
C ASP A 202 6.70 -14.73 -3.66
N LEU A 203 6.01 -13.59 -3.69
CA LEU A 203 5.56 -12.98 -4.95
C LEU A 203 6.74 -12.33 -5.68
N TYR A 204 6.67 -12.30 -7.02
CA TYR A 204 7.60 -11.50 -7.82
C TYR A 204 7.62 -10.04 -7.36
N PHE A 205 6.44 -9.43 -7.18
CA PHE A 205 6.33 -8.07 -6.66
C PHE A 205 6.46 -8.04 -5.13
N ASN A 206 7.45 -7.31 -4.62
CA ASN A 206 7.69 -7.13 -3.19
C ASN A 206 7.00 -5.86 -2.64
N ASP A 207 6.80 -4.85 -3.48
CA ASP A 207 6.07 -3.64 -3.13
C ASP A 207 5.26 -3.08 -4.31
N SER A 208 4.35 -2.16 -4.00
CA SER A 208 3.60 -1.41 -4.99
C SER A 208 3.25 -0.01 -4.52
N VAL A 209 2.88 0.84 -5.48
CA VAL A 209 2.40 2.20 -5.24
C VAL A 209 1.23 2.51 -6.17
N ILE A 210 0.19 3.18 -5.66
CA ILE A 210 -0.94 3.65 -6.46
C ILE A 210 -0.88 5.17 -6.54
N ILE A 211 -0.95 5.71 -7.76
CA ILE A 211 -1.07 7.13 -8.04
C ILE A 211 -2.44 7.36 -8.69
N GLU A 212 -3.41 7.81 -7.88
CA GLU A 212 -4.77 8.17 -8.35
C GLU A 212 -4.87 9.64 -8.76
N THR A 213 -4.16 10.54 -8.05
CA THR A 213 -4.24 11.97 -8.32
C THR A 213 -2.99 12.72 -7.89
N PRO A 214 -2.51 13.70 -8.69
CA PRO A 214 -1.48 14.63 -8.27
C PRO A 214 -1.90 15.54 -7.11
N MET A 215 -3.19 15.62 -6.79
CA MET A 215 -3.70 16.45 -5.70
C MET A 215 -3.29 15.95 -4.32
N ILE A 216 -2.77 14.72 -4.21
CA ILE A 216 -2.22 14.18 -2.97
C ILE A 216 -1.19 15.12 -2.33
N LEU A 217 -0.36 15.79 -3.15
CA LEU A 217 0.67 16.71 -2.67
C LEU A 217 0.09 17.93 -1.94
N ASN A 218 -1.11 18.39 -2.33
CA ASN A 218 -1.78 19.52 -1.67
C ASN A 218 -2.30 19.15 -0.27
N PHE A 219 -2.56 17.88 -0.04
CA PHE A 219 -3.22 17.40 1.18
C PHE A 219 -2.27 16.66 2.12
N SER A 220 -0.95 16.75 1.89
CA SER A 220 0.05 16.00 2.67
C SER A 220 -0.12 16.15 4.18
N GLU A 221 -0.29 17.38 4.68
CA GLU A 221 -0.53 17.63 6.11
C GLU A 221 -1.83 16.93 6.61
N SER A 222 -2.91 17.03 5.83
CA SER A 222 -4.18 16.38 6.15
C SER A 222 -4.07 14.85 6.14
N ILE A 223 -3.29 14.29 5.21
CA ILE A 223 -3.03 12.85 5.09
C ILE A 223 -2.26 12.34 6.32
N GLN A 224 -1.21 13.06 6.73
CA GLN A 224 -0.43 12.72 7.93
C GLN A 224 -1.27 12.74 9.20
N ASN A 225 -2.13 13.76 9.32
CA ASN A 225 -3.04 13.90 10.45
C ASN A 225 -4.21 12.91 10.42
N SER A 226 -4.44 12.21 9.31
CA SER A 226 -5.48 11.20 9.17
C SER A 226 -5.04 9.81 9.66
N LYS A 227 -6.02 8.98 10.04
CA LYS A 227 -5.76 7.57 10.36
C LYS A 227 -5.81 6.71 9.12
N SER A 228 -4.97 5.68 9.13
CA SER A 228 -5.16 4.46 8.36
C SER A 228 -5.17 3.30 9.36
N LEU A 229 -6.01 2.27 9.15
CA LEU A 229 -6.05 1.09 10.03
C LEU A 229 -4.73 0.31 10.06
N PHE A 230 -3.83 0.56 9.11
CA PHE A 230 -2.51 -0.06 9.00
C PHE A 230 -1.38 0.79 9.64
N ALA A 231 -1.71 1.87 10.37
CA ALA A 231 -0.70 2.62 11.10
C ALA A 231 -0.47 2.00 12.49
N ALA A 232 0.80 1.77 12.86
CA ALA A 232 1.22 1.19 14.13
C ALA A 232 0.42 1.75 15.32
N GLN A 233 -0.28 0.88 16.05
CA GLN A 233 -1.19 1.30 17.13
C GLN A 233 -0.62 1.10 18.54
N ASP A 234 0.29 1.96 18.97
CA ASP A 234 0.53 2.12 20.41
C ASP A 234 -0.73 2.59 21.15
N LYS A 235 -0.88 2.24 22.44
CA LYS A 235 -1.96 2.76 23.30
C LYS A 235 -2.03 4.30 23.30
N LYS A 236 -0.88 4.99 23.23
CA LYS A 236 -0.80 6.47 23.08
C LYS A 236 -1.26 6.96 21.71
N SER A 237 -1.13 6.14 20.66
CA SER A 237 -1.66 6.41 19.32
C SER A 237 -3.19 6.29 19.31
N ARG A 238 -3.77 5.27 19.95
CA ARG A 238 -5.23 5.09 20.04
C ARG A 238 -5.95 6.30 20.67
N LEU A 239 -5.45 6.84 21.78
CA LEU A 239 -6.04 8.04 22.40
C LEU A 239 -5.92 9.29 21.51
N ARG A 240 -4.73 9.53 20.92
CA ARG A 240 -4.50 10.64 19.97
C ARG A 240 -5.29 10.51 18.68
N SER A 241 -5.77 9.30 18.40
CA SER A 241 -6.53 9.00 17.21
C SER A 241 -8.02 9.35 17.37
N LEU A 242 -8.62 9.33 18.57
CA LEU A 242 -10.04 9.63 18.73
C LEU A 242 -10.42 10.96 18.03
N GLY A 243 -11.35 10.91 17.06
CA GLY A 243 -11.78 12.07 16.26
C GLY A 243 -11.07 12.32 14.91
N ARG A 244 -10.00 11.60 14.56
CA ARG A 244 -9.33 11.75 13.25
C ARG A 244 -10.04 11.01 12.11
N ALA A 245 -10.14 11.64 10.94
CA ALA A 245 -10.72 11.05 9.74
C ALA A 245 -9.91 9.83 9.25
N ASN A 246 -10.60 8.84 8.67
CA ASN A 246 -9.97 7.68 8.04
C ASN A 246 -9.68 7.98 6.57
N ILE A 247 -8.48 7.67 6.12
CA ILE A 247 -8.08 7.73 4.70
C ILE A 247 -7.76 6.33 4.19
N ALA A 248 -7.76 6.14 2.87
CA ALA A 248 -7.31 4.89 2.25
C ALA A 248 -5.80 4.71 2.52
N PHE A 249 -5.36 3.46 2.64
CA PHE A 249 -3.97 3.18 3.03
C PHE A 249 -2.99 3.52 1.91
N HIS A 250 -3.34 3.27 0.65
CA HIS A 250 -2.50 3.63 -0.49
C HIS A 250 -2.16 5.12 -0.57
N ILE A 251 -3.08 6.01 -0.17
CA ILE A 251 -2.81 7.46 -0.10
C ILE A 251 -1.75 7.75 0.96
N LYS A 252 -1.85 7.13 2.14
CA LYS A 252 -0.86 7.34 3.21
C LYS A 252 0.49 6.72 2.86
N ASP A 253 0.49 5.58 2.18
CA ASP A 253 1.70 4.91 1.70
C ASP A 253 2.43 5.75 0.65
N LEU A 254 1.72 6.28 -0.35
CA LEU A 254 2.29 7.18 -1.35
C LEU A 254 2.85 8.45 -0.71
N ASP A 255 2.09 9.14 0.16
CA ASP A 255 2.57 10.36 0.84
C ASP A 255 3.85 10.10 1.66
N ALA A 256 3.90 8.98 2.40
CA ALA A 256 5.08 8.60 3.16
C ALA A 256 6.31 8.38 2.27
N LYS A 257 6.14 7.68 1.12
CA LYS A 257 7.22 7.47 0.14
C LYS A 257 7.70 8.78 -0.46
N LEU A 258 6.80 9.68 -0.84
CA LEU A 258 7.15 10.97 -1.44
C LEU A 258 7.89 11.89 -0.47
N ARG A 259 7.56 11.85 0.83
CA ARG A 259 8.28 12.61 1.87
C ARG A 259 9.74 12.19 2.03
N ASN A 260 10.10 10.97 1.64
CA ASN A 260 11.49 10.51 1.66
C ASN A 260 12.37 11.24 0.63
N SER A 261 11.79 11.96 -0.35
CA SER A 261 12.55 12.83 -1.27
C SER A 261 13.34 13.94 -0.57
N ALA A 262 13.08 14.20 0.71
CA ALA A 262 13.83 15.16 1.52
C ALA A 262 15.20 14.69 2.01
N TYR A 263 15.62 13.45 1.70
CA TYR A 263 16.89 12.87 2.16
C TYR A 263 17.93 12.71 1.03
N GLU A 264 17.56 12.92 -0.23
CA GLU A 264 18.42 12.64 -1.37
C GLU A 264 18.77 13.93 -2.14
N GLU A 265 19.87 14.58 -1.74
CA GLU A 265 20.51 15.61 -2.57
C GLU A 265 21.76 15.10 -3.33
N ASP A 266 22.34 13.93 -2.98
CA ASP A 266 23.70 13.56 -3.43
C ASP A 266 24.00 12.06 -3.78
N LEU A 267 22.99 11.18 -3.92
CA LEU A 267 23.23 9.73 -4.09
C LEU A 267 22.68 9.15 -5.41
N PHE A 268 23.09 9.69 -6.57
CA PHE A 268 22.81 9.02 -7.86
C PHE A 268 23.89 7.97 -8.16
N PHE A 269 23.63 6.69 -7.85
CA PHE A 269 24.54 5.58 -8.19
C PHE A 269 24.10 4.73 -9.41
N ASN A 270 22.93 5.02 -10.00
CA ASN A 270 22.49 4.42 -11.27
C ASN A 270 22.34 5.47 -12.38
N SER A 271 23.01 5.25 -13.53
CA SER A 271 22.98 6.18 -14.67
C SER A 271 21.58 6.33 -15.30
N ASN A 272 20.80 5.25 -15.33
CA ASN A 272 19.52 5.22 -16.05
C ASN A 272 18.40 5.99 -15.33
N ASP A 273 18.37 5.93 -13.99
CA ASP A 273 17.41 6.68 -13.18
C ASP A 273 17.71 8.18 -13.24
N SER A 274 19.01 8.53 -13.30
CA SER A 274 19.46 9.90 -13.51
C SER A 274 18.97 10.48 -14.85
N ASP A 275 19.03 9.71 -15.95
CA ASP A 275 18.57 10.18 -17.27
C ASP A 275 17.06 10.45 -17.30
N LEU A 276 16.26 9.55 -16.72
CA LEU A 276 14.82 9.74 -16.61
C LEU A 276 14.46 10.90 -15.69
N TYR A 277 15.12 11.01 -14.55
CA TYR A 277 14.95 12.11 -13.60
C TYR A 277 15.24 13.46 -14.26
N GLU A 278 16.34 13.58 -15.01
CA GLU A 278 16.70 14.81 -15.72
C GLU A 278 15.77 15.07 -16.92
N LYS A 279 15.27 14.02 -17.61
CA LYS A 279 14.24 14.18 -18.64
C LYS A 279 12.94 14.74 -18.07
N ILE A 280 12.48 14.24 -16.92
CA ILE A 280 11.30 14.78 -16.22
C ILE A 280 11.57 16.22 -15.75
N THR A 281 12.75 16.47 -15.18
CA THR A 281 13.20 17.81 -14.78
C THR A 281 13.12 18.80 -15.93
N GLY A 282 13.54 18.40 -17.14
CA GLY A 282 13.44 19.22 -18.36
C GLY A 282 11.99 19.46 -18.82
N ILE A 283 11.11 18.46 -18.72
CA ILE A 283 9.69 18.59 -19.08
C ILE A 283 8.98 19.61 -18.20
N ILE A 284 9.18 19.54 -16.88
CA ILE A 284 8.54 20.47 -15.95
C ILE A 284 9.35 21.76 -15.74
N ASN A 285 10.60 21.79 -16.20
CA ASN A 285 11.56 22.87 -16.01
C ASN A 285 11.80 23.18 -14.51
N GLY A 286 12.01 22.14 -13.70
CA GLY A 286 12.20 22.26 -12.26
C GLY A 286 12.22 20.91 -11.52
N LYS A 287 12.31 20.99 -10.19
CA LYS A 287 12.41 19.82 -9.29
C LYS A 287 11.38 19.94 -8.17
N ILE A 288 10.66 18.86 -7.86
CA ILE A 288 9.79 18.77 -6.68
C ILE A 288 10.49 17.95 -5.62
N LYS A 289 10.51 18.44 -4.39
CA LYS A 289 10.99 17.71 -3.21
C LYS A 289 10.18 18.06 -1.98
N PHE A 290 10.27 17.23 -0.96
CA PHE A 290 9.75 17.54 0.35
C PHE A 290 10.73 18.43 1.14
N ASP A 291 10.26 19.54 1.72
CA ASP A 291 11.05 20.42 2.58
C ASP A 291 10.70 20.16 4.05
N LYS A 292 11.62 19.52 4.77
CA LYS A 292 11.44 19.19 6.21
C LYS A 292 11.27 20.40 7.10
N LYS A 293 11.87 21.55 6.76
CA LYS A 293 11.80 22.76 7.61
C LYS A 293 10.42 23.39 7.53
N ARG A 294 9.79 23.29 6.36
CA ARG A 294 8.45 23.84 6.09
C ARG A 294 7.34 22.81 6.25
N ASP A 295 7.69 21.53 6.40
CA ASP A 295 6.77 20.38 6.42
C ASP A 295 5.82 20.35 5.19
N GLU A 296 6.31 20.83 4.04
CA GLU A 296 5.54 20.93 2.80
C GLU A 296 6.33 20.40 1.59
N PHE A 297 5.63 20.03 0.52
CA PHE A 297 6.27 19.83 -0.77
C PHE A 297 6.55 21.19 -1.43
N VAL A 298 7.69 21.29 -2.10
CA VAL A 298 8.18 22.51 -2.73
C VAL A 298 8.61 22.21 -4.15
N TYR A 299 8.20 23.06 -5.08
CA TYR A 299 8.68 23.07 -6.45
C TYR A 299 9.75 24.15 -6.62
N SER A 300 10.90 23.77 -7.17
CA SER A 300 12.03 24.66 -7.40
C SER A 300 12.31 24.80 -8.89
N LYS A 301 12.38 26.04 -9.37
CA LYS A 301 12.70 26.39 -10.76
C LYS A 301 13.86 27.39 -10.76
N GLY A 302 15.06 26.89 -11.06
CA GLY A 302 16.28 27.69 -10.92
C GLY A 302 16.49 28.12 -9.47
N LYS A 303 16.48 29.43 -9.21
CA LYS A 303 16.61 30.01 -7.86
C LYS A 303 15.27 30.25 -7.16
N GLU A 304 14.16 30.13 -7.87
CA GLU A 304 12.83 30.34 -7.30
C GLU A 304 12.30 29.05 -6.68
N SER A 305 11.59 29.21 -5.56
CA SER A 305 10.98 28.13 -4.80
C SER A 305 9.54 28.50 -4.51
N HIS A 306 8.62 27.59 -4.87
CA HIS A 306 7.18 27.79 -4.78
C HIS A 306 6.58 26.64 -3.97
N SER A 307 5.68 26.97 -3.03
CA SER A 307 4.90 25.94 -2.32
C SER A 307 4.06 25.14 -3.33
N ILE A 308 3.96 23.83 -3.12
CA ILE A 308 3.30 22.93 -4.06
C ILE A 308 1.84 23.31 -4.33
N VAL A 309 1.16 23.95 -3.37
CA VAL A 309 -0.24 24.36 -3.52
C VAL A 309 -0.42 25.35 -4.68
N ASN A 310 0.60 26.15 -5.00
CA ASN A 310 0.60 27.15 -6.06
C ASN A 310 1.08 26.61 -7.42
N VAL A 311 1.34 25.31 -7.53
CA VAL A 311 1.88 24.66 -8.72
C VAL A 311 0.75 24.02 -9.54
N ALA A 312 0.87 24.04 -10.88
CA ALA A 312 -0.11 23.41 -11.78
C ALA A 312 -0.18 21.88 -11.58
N SER A 313 -1.37 21.30 -11.73
CA SER A 313 -1.63 19.87 -11.52
C SER A 313 -0.77 18.96 -12.41
N GLY A 314 -0.54 19.34 -13.66
CA GLY A 314 0.28 18.52 -14.54
C GLY A 314 1.76 18.47 -14.14
N ILE A 315 2.33 19.56 -13.60
CA ILE A 315 3.70 19.56 -13.05
C ILE A 315 3.77 18.58 -11.88
N LYS A 316 2.73 18.54 -11.03
CA LYS A 316 2.63 17.61 -9.90
C LYS A 316 2.59 16.16 -10.36
N SER A 317 1.87 15.82 -11.43
CA SER A 317 1.84 14.45 -11.97
C SER A 317 3.22 13.93 -12.35
N PHE A 318 4.01 14.76 -13.05
CA PHE A 318 5.41 14.45 -13.35
C PHE A 318 6.29 14.45 -12.11
N GLY A 319 6.09 15.40 -11.20
CA GLY A 319 6.84 15.54 -9.96
C GLY A 319 6.71 14.34 -9.02
N ILE A 320 5.56 13.66 -9.01
CA ILE A 320 5.39 12.41 -8.26
C ILE A 320 6.36 11.34 -8.79
N LEU A 321 6.42 11.13 -10.11
CA LEU A 321 7.38 10.18 -10.71
C LEU A 321 8.82 10.62 -10.46
N GLN A 322 9.11 11.92 -10.56
CA GLN A 322 10.42 12.50 -10.26
C GLN A 322 10.88 12.18 -8.83
N MET A 323 10.00 12.35 -7.83
CA MET A 323 10.31 12.05 -6.43
C MET A 323 10.44 10.55 -6.15
N LEU A 324 9.62 9.70 -6.81
CA LEU A 324 9.74 8.25 -6.66
C LEU A 324 11.05 7.72 -7.24
N LEU A 325 11.53 8.30 -8.34
CA LEU A 325 12.85 8.01 -8.89
C LEU A 325 13.96 8.46 -7.94
N SER A 326 13.85 9.66 -7.35
CA SER A 326 14.86 10.22 -6.41
C SER A 326 14.78 9.68 -4.98
N THR A 327 14.11 8.56 -4.76
CA THR A 327 14.07 7.90 -3.45
C THR A 327 14.56 6.45 -3.55
N HIS A 328 15.03 6.06 -4.74
CA HIS A 328 15.41 4.68 -5.09
C HIS A 328 14.32 3.66 -4.70
N PHE A 329 13.07 4.12 -4.66
CA PHE A 329 11.93 3.30 -4.31
C PHE A 329 11.54 2.37 -5.46
N LEU A 330 11.83 2.77 -6.69
CA LEU A 330 11.46 2.03 -7.89
C LEU A 330 12.56 1.04 -8.25
N ASP A 331 12.21 -0.25 -8.23
CA ASP A 331 13.03 -1.35 -8.72
C ASP A 331 12.22 -2.28 -9.63
N GLU A 332 12.85 -3.33 -10.14
CA GLU A 332 12.23 -4.32 -11.03
C GLU A 332 11.11 -5.16 -10.36
N ARG A 333 11.03 -5.15 -9.02
CA ARG A 333 10.03 -5.86 -8.21
C ARG A 333 8.95 -4.92 -7.64
N THR A 334 9.02 -3.63 -7.97
CA THR A 334 8.00 -2.64 -7.64
C THR A 334 6.95 -2.54 -8.75
N LEU A 335 5.66 -2.63 -8.38
CA LEU A 335 4.54 -2.35 -9.28
C LEU A 335 4.02 -0.92 -9.08
N ILE A 336 4.10 -0.08 -10.12
CA ILE A 336 3.45 1.23 -10.14
C ILE A 336 2.05 1.08 -10.75
N VAL A 337 1.02 1.51 -10.03
CA VAL A 337 -0.35 1.60 -10.54
C VAL A 337 -0.67 3.07 -10.82
N LEU A 338 -0.97 3.40 -12.06
CA LEU A 338 -1.37 4.73 -12.51
C LEU A 338 -2.87 4.71 -12.86
N ASP A 339 -3.69 5.36 -12.03
CA ASP A 339 -5.13 5.43 -12.26
C ASP A 339 -5.53 6.72 -12.98
N GLU A 340 -5.99 6.58 -14.22
CA GLU A 340 -6.40 7.65 -15.13
C GLU A 340 -5.41 8.83 -15.19
N PRO A 341 -4.11 8.56 -15.46
CA PRO A 341 -3.06 9.57 -15.38
C PRO A 341 -3.28 10.78 -16.31
N GLU A 342 -4.13 10.65 -17.35
CA GLU A 342 -4.48 11.69 -18.30
C GLU A 342 -5.32 12.84 -17.74
N VAL A 343 -6.10 12.62 -16.67
CA VAL A 343 -7.19 13.51 -16.23
C VAL A 343 -6.73 14.94 -15.94
N HIS A 344 -5.50 15.10 -15.44
CA HIS A 344 -4.94 16.39 -15.06
C HIS A 344 -3.90 16.94 -16.05
N LEU A 345 -3.74 16.30 -17.21
CA LEU A 345 -2.71 16.62 -18.20
C LEU A 345 -3.30 17.22 -19.47
N HIS A 346 -2.69 18.31 -19.93
CA HIS A 346 -2.94 18.82 -21.29
C HIS A 346 -2.49 17.77 -22.34
N PRO A 347 -3.11 17.66 -23.53
CA PRO A 347 -2.75 16.66 -24.54
C PRO A 347 -1.25 16.51 -24.83
N ASN A 348 -0.53 17.61 -25.04
CA ASN A 348 0.93 17.58 -25.23
C ASN A 348 1.69 16.92 -24.07
N TRP A 349 1.20 17.08 -22.84
CA TRP A 349 1.78 16.45 -21.66
C TRP A 349 1.33 15.01 -21.49
N GLN A 350 0.15 14.62 -21.97
CA GLN A 350 -0.23 13.20 -22.03
C GLN A 350 0.75 12.40 -22.90
N LEU A 351 1.17 12.94 -24.06
CA LEU A 351 2.23 12.33 -24.89
C LEU A 351 3.54 12.19 -24.10
N LYS A 352 3.96 13.26 -23.43
CA LYS A 352 5.21 13.24 -22.63
C LYS A 352 5.12 12.28 -21.45
N TYR A 353 3.95 12.14 -20.83
CA TYR A 353 3.73 11.22 -19.73
C TYR A 353 3.75 9.77 -20.21
N ALA A 354 3.09 9.45 -21.34
CA ALA A 354 3.19 8.14 -22.00
C ALA A 354 4.63 7.78 -22.40
N GLU A 355 5.39 8.75 -22.91
CA GLU A 355 6.82 8.59 -23.19
C GLU A 355 7.63 8.25 -21.92
N ILE A 356 7.32 8.88 -20.77
CA ILE A 356 7.98 8.56 -19.50
C ILE A 356 7.58 7.17 -18.99
N ILE A 357 6.30 6.81 -19.05
CA ILE A 357 5.81 5.47 -18.64
C ILE A 357 6.54 4.37 -19.41
N THR A 358 6.62 4.49 -20.73
CA THR A 358 7.29 3.48 -21.58
C THR A 358 8.80 3.43 -21.34
N LEU A 359 9.46 4.56 -21.05
CA LEU A 359 10.87 4.57 -20.67
C LEU A 359 11.11 3.94 -19.28
N LEU A 360 10.22 4.13 -18.30
CA LEU A 360 10.29 3.43 -17.02
C LEU A 360 10.20 1.90 -17.23
N VAL A 361 9.29 1.45 -18.09
CA VAL A 361 9.15 0.02 -18.45
C VAL A 361 10.37 -0.52 -19.18
N LYS A 362 11.00 0.30 -20.04
CA LYS A 362 12.27 -0.04 -20.67
C LYS A 362 13.39 -0.27 -19.64
N ASN A 363 13.35 0.44 -18.51
CA ASN A 363 14.22 0.24 -17.36
C ASN A 363 13.73 -0.85 -16.40
N ASN A 364 12.91 -1.79 -16.88
CA ASN A 364 12.38 -2.95 -16.14
C ASN A 364 11.45 -2.63 -14.97
N ILE A 365 10.93 -1.40 -14.87
CA ILE A 365 9.90 -1.06 -13.88
C ILE A 365 8.55 -1.56 -14.39
N ASN A 366 7.78 -2.22 -13.54
CA ASN A 366 6.46 -2.74 -13.92
C ASN A 366 5.37 -1.70 -13.64
N ILE A 367 4.54 -1.43 -14.64
CA ILE A 367 3.50 -0.39 -14.57
C ILE A 367 2.15 -0.96 -15.02
N LEU A 368 1.15 -0.79 -14.16
CA LEU A 368 -0.27 -0.99 -14.48
C LEU A 368 -0.92 0.37 -14.69
N VAL A 369 -1.42 0.63 -15.90
CA VAL A 369 -2.18 1.84 -16.23
C VAL A 369 -3.65 1.47 -16.38
N THR A 370 -4.53 2.23 -15.72
CA THR A 370 -5.98 2.18 -15.97
C THR A 370 -6.39 3.48 -16.64
N THR A 371 -7.16 3.41 -17.72
CA THR A 371 -7.50 4.60 -18.51
C THR A 371 -8.84 4.43 -19.22
N HIS A 372 -9.52 5.53 -19.50
CA HIS A 372 -10.68 5.60 -20.38
C HIS A 372 -10.39 6.40 -21.66
N SER A 373 -9.13 6.81 -21.87
CA SER A 373 -8.71 7.72 -22.93
C SER A 373 -8.14 6.95 -24.13
N PRO A 374 -8.82 6.96 -25.29
CA PRO A 374 -8.25 6.46 -26.55
C PRO A 374 -6.88 7.08 -26.85
N TYR A 375 -6.73 8.37 -26.55
CA TYR A 375 -5.51 9.11 -26.82
C TYR A 375 -4.32 8.62 -25.99
N MET A 376 -4.54 8.36 -24.69
CA MET A 376 -3.49 7.81 -23.82
C MET A 376 -3.08 6.41 -24.28
N ILE A 377 -4.06 5.59 -24.67
CA ILE A 377 -3.83 4.22 -25.14
C ILE A 377 -3.01 4.23 -26.44
N GLU A 378 -3.39 5.06 -27.41
CA GLU A 378 -2.64 5.23 -28.66
C GLU A 378 -1.22 5.73 -28.38
N ALA A 379 -1.05 6.72 -27.50
CA ALA A 379 0.27 7.23 -27.14
C ALA A 379 1.16 6.12 -26.55
N LEU A 380 0.63 5.33 -25.61
CA LEU A 380 1.36 4.21 -24.98
C LEU A 380 1.75 3.15 -26.02
N GLU A 381 0.85 2.78 -26.93
CA GLU A 381 1.14 1.83 -28.00
C GLU A 381 2.28 2.33 -28.91
N ARG A 382 2.18 3.57 -29.39
CA ARG A 382 3.17 4.17 -30.29
C ARG A 382 4.55 4.30 -29.64
N TYR A 383 4.58 4.68 -28.36
CA TYR A 383 5.84 4.76 -27.62
C TYR A 383 6.41 3.38 -27.28
N ALA A 384 5.55 2.38 -27.01
CA ALA A 384 6.00 1.01 -26.80
C ALA A 384 6.70 0.44 -28.05
N GLU A 385 6.17 0.74 -29.25
CA GLU A 385 6.82 0.42 -30.52
C GLU A 385 8.12 1.20 -30.71
N LYS A 386 8.09 2.52 -30.50
CA LYS A 386 9.27 3.40 -30.65
C LYS A 386 10.46 2.96 -29.77
N TYR A 387 10.19 2.45 -28.57
CA TYR A 387 11.22 2.08 -27.60
C TYR A 387 11.55 0.60 -27.55
N ASP A 388 10.94 -0.20 -28.43
CA ASP A 388 11.13 -1.65 -28.55
C ASP A 388 10.79 -2.40 -27.25
N ILE A 389 9.59 -2.14 -26.72
CA ILE A 389 9.04 -2.82 -25.53
C ILE A 389 7.68 -3.45 -25.80
N LYS A 390 7.36 -3.72 -27.08
CA LYS A 390 6.06 -4.26 -27.51
C LYS A 390 5.81 -5.66 -26.95
N ASP A 391 6.87 -6.46 -26.80
CA ASP A 391 6.87 -7.78 -26.16
C ASP A 391 6.59 -7.72 -24.65
N LYS A 392 6.86 -6.58 -24.01
CA LYS A 392 6.60 -6.30 -22.60
C LYS A 392 5.31 -5.50 -22.38
N THR A 393 4.47 -5.32 -23.41
CA THR A 393 3.29 -4.47 -23.33
C THR A 393 2.02 -5.28 -23.59
N ASN A 394 1.08 -5.25 -22.65
CA ASN A 394 -0.21 -5.96 -22.74
C ASN A 394 -1.37 -4.99 -22.56
N PHE A 395 -2.33 -5.03 -23.48
CA PHE A 395 -3.57 -4.24 -23.40
C PHE A 395 -4.74 -5.13 -23.00
N TYR A 396 -5.70 -4.57 -22.27
CA TYR A 396 -6.91 -5.25 -21.82
C TYR A 396 -8.12 -4.33 -21.96
N LEU A 397 -9.27 -4.90 -22.30
CA LEU A 397 -10.56 -4.21 -22.26
C LEU A 397 -11.40 -4.70 -21.08
N ALA A 398 -11.75 -3.78 -20.18
CA ALA A 398 -12.70 -4.00 -19.10
C ALA A 398 -14.11 -3.65 -19.56
N LYS A 399 -14.95 -4.68 -19.72
CA LYS A 399 -16.34 -4.53 -20.18
C LYS A 399 -17.25 -5.56 -19.52
N ASP A 400 -18.43 -5.14 -19.05
CA ASP A 400 -19.45 -6.01 -18.42
C ASP A 400 -18.97 -6.84 -17.20
N GLY A 401 -17.94 -6.34 -16.51
CA GLY A 401 -17.26 -7.01 -15.39
C GLY A 401 -16.29 -8.11 -15.83
N MET A 402 -15.90 -8.16 -17.10
CA MET A 402 -14.93 -9.10 -17.66
C MET A 402 -13.66 -8.35 -18.07
N ILE A 403 -12.49 -8.94 -17.76
CA ILE A 403 -11.18 -8.48 -18.26
C ILE A 403 -10.42 -9.72 -18.73
N LYS A 404 -10.32 -9.92 -20.05
CA LYS A 404 -9.69 -11.14 -20.60
C LYS A 404 -8.48 -10.79 -21.44
N SER A 405 -7.46 -11.64 -21.35
CA SER A 405 -6.32 -11.64 -22.26
C SER A 405 -6.74 -12.16 -23.64
N ASP A 406 -6.26 -11.50 -24.68
CA ASP A 406 -6.46 -11.78 -26.11
C ASP A 406 -5.31 -11.10 -26.88
N ASP A 407 -5.24 -11.24 -28.20
CA ASP A 407 -4.24 -10.55 -29.02
C ASP A 407 -4.35 -9.02 -28.88
N ASN A 408 -3.23 -8.34 -28.65
CA ASN A 408 -3.19 -6.90 -28.42
C ASN A 408 -3.87 -6.10 -29.54
N ASN A 409 -3.69 -6.47 -30.82
CA ASN A 409 -4.30 -5.72 -31.92
C ASN A 409 -5.82 -5.88 -31.91
N GLN A 410 -6.32 -7.07 -31.58
CA GLN A 410 -7.75 -7.31 -31.43
C GLN A 410 -8.32 -6.52 -30.25
N ILE A 411 -7.62 -6.47 -29.12
CA ILE A 411 -8.04 -5.69 -27.96
C ILE A 411 -8.06 -4.21 -28.29
N LEU A 412 -6.99 -3.67 -28.87
CA LEU A 412 -6.91 -2.27 -29.26
C LEU A 412 -8.05 -1.88 -30.21
N SER A 413 -8.35 -2.71 -31.22
CA SER A 413 -9.51 -2.48 -32.10
C SER A 413 -10.82 -2.38 -31.32
N LYS A 414 -11.08 -3.31 -30.39
CA LYS A 414 -12.31 -3.32 -29.56
C LYS A 414 -12.35 -2.11 -28.60
N VAL A 415 -11.19 -1.72 -28.07
CA VAL A 415 -11.02 -0.55 -27.19
C VAL A 415 -11.33 0.74 -27.93
N PHE A 416 -10.74 0.95 -29.11
CA PHE A 416 -11.00 2.14 -29.93
C PHE A 416 -12.47 2.18 -30.37
N GLU A 417 -13.05 1.05 -30.78
CA GLU A 417 -14.47 0.98 -31.13
C GLU A 417 -15.38 1.37 -29.95
N THR A 418 -15.10 0.83 -28.75
CA THR A 418 -15.90 1.08 -27.55
C THR A 418 -15.77 2.53 -27.08
N LEU A 419 -14.54 3.03 -26.97
CA LEU A 419 -14.28 4.36 -26.40
C LEU A 419 -14.51 5.51 -27.40
N SER A 420 -14.58 5.22 -28.71
CA SER A 420 -14.90 6.24 -29.73
C SER A 420 -16.41 6.42 -29.94
N GLN A 421 -17.27 5.63 -29.30
CA GLN A 421 -18.72 5.76 -29.39
C GLN A 421 -19.24 7.19 -29.17
N PRO A 422 -18.71 8.01 -28.24
CA PRO A 422 -19.13 9.40 -28.09
C PRO A 422 -18.96 10.25 -29.36
N TYR A 423 -17.95 9.97 -30.21
CA TYR A 423 -17.76 10.69 -31.47
C TYR A 423 -18.87 10.41 -32.48
N SER A 424 -19.46 9.20 -32.46
CA SER A 424 -20.61 8.88 -33.31
C SER A 424 -21.84 9.74 -33.01
N VAL A 425 -21.92 10.33 -31.81
CA VAL A 425 -22.95 11.32 -31.47
C VAL A 425 -22.70 12.63 -32.21
N PHE A 426 -21.45 13.10 -32.27
CA PHE A 426 -21.11 14.30 -33.04
C PHE A 426 -21.37 14.10 -34.53
N ASP A 427 -21.04 12.93 -35.08
CA ASP A 427 -21.33 12.61 -36.49
C ASP A 427 -22.84 12.71 -36.80
N LYS A 428 -23.69 12.23 -35.87
CA LYS A 428 -25.15 12.37 -35.99
C LYS A 428 -25.61 13.82 -35.90
N MET A 429 -25.08 14.60 -34.94
CA MET A 429 -25.42 16.01 -34.78
C MET A 429 -25.02 16.84 -36.00
N ASP A 430 -23.88 16.52 -36.63
CA ASP A 430 -23.44 17.20 -37.85
C ASP A 430 -24.27 16.78 -39.06
N ALA A 431 -24.70 15.51 -39.12
CA ALA A 431 -25.65 15.04 -40.14
C ALA A 431 -27.03 15.72 -40.01
N GLU A 432 -27.52 15.99 -38.80
CA GLU A 432 -28.77 16.71 -38.55
C GLU A 432 -28.73 18.18 -38.97
N LYS A 433 -27.57 18.85 -38.93
CA LYS A 433 -27.40 20.23 -39.45
C LYS A 433 -27.44 20.33 -40.97
N LEU A 434 -27.22 19.21 -41.66
CA LEU A 434 -27.20 19.12 -43.12
C LEU A 434 -28.57 18.78 -43.72
N GLN A 435 -29.57 18.49 -42.87
CA GLN A 435 -30.99 18.30 -43.21
C GLN A 435 -31.78 19.58 -42.92
#